data_AF-A0A7Z7QYN7-F1
#
_entry.id   AF-A0A7Z7QYN7-F1
#
_cell.length_a   1.000
_cell.length_b   1.000
_cell.length_c   1.000
_cell.angle_alpha   90.00
_cell.angle_beta   90.00
_cell.angle_gamma   90.00
#
_symmetry.space_group_name_H-M   'P 1'
#
loop_
_entity.id
_entity.type
_entity.pdbx_description
1 polymer ?
#
loop_
_entity_poly.entity_id
_entity_poly.type
_entity_poly.pdbx_seq_one_letter_code
_entity_poly.pdbx_strand_id
1 'polypeptide(L)'
;MISQQSMISVIKPIHTDTYHHILKIIQKYELDYIIDDDWNYAAQLDAENAIFERLDPHKLASCIDVANIDTPIKIILLNIEPTQITTILDELNKYHQELEMIHHSNEYNIDITAQNINKYTALQYIFDADVKYIAFGNDHNDIVMLQHASNGYIIGPSEAYTHAILKLDKVKHIDNNALAICKVLKSYK
;
A
#
# COMPACT_ATOMS: atom_id res chain seq x y z
N MET A 1 3.48 0.10 -9.33
CA MET A 1 3.40 -0.07 -10.80
C MET A 1 2.30 0.78 -11.38
N ILE A 2 2.31 1.02 -12.69
CA ILE A 2 1.21 1.63 -13.44
C ILE A 2 0.93 0.81 -14.70
N SER A 3 -0.28 0.93 -15.24
CA SER A 3 -0.65 0.39 -16.55
C SER A 3 -1.11 1.52 -17.46
N GLN A 4 -0.37 1.76 -18.53
CA GLN A 4 -0.71 2.74 -19.57
C GLN A 4 -0.56 2.09 -20.94
N GLN A 5 -1.57 2.28 -21.79
CA GLN A 5 -1.57 1.76 -23.16
C GLN A 5 -1.30 0.24 -23.25
N SER A 6 -1.82 -0.53 -22.27
CA SER A 6 -1.60 -1.98 -22.12
C SER A 6 -0.16 -2.39 -21.80
N MET A 7 0.70 -1.45 -21.42
CA MET A 7 2.03 -1.74 -20.90
C MET A 7 2.07 -1.50 -19.39
N ILE A 8 2.66 -2.44 -18.67
CA ILE A 8 2.92 -2.33 -17.23
C ILE A 8 4.33 -1.79 -17.04
N SER A 9 4.48 -0.82 -16.14
CA SER A 9 5.80 -0.31 -15.75
C SER A 9 5.90 -0.06 -14.25
N VAL A 10 7.12 -0.21 -13.75
CA VAL A 10 7.48 0.10 -12.37
C VAL A 10 7.85 1.58 -12.28
N ILE A 11 7.21 2.34 -11.38
CA ILE A 11 7.56 3.76 -11.17
C ILE A 11 8.93 3.85 -10.49
N LYS A 12 9.11 3.12 -9.39
CA LYS A 12 10.35 3.10 -8.61
C LYS A 12 10.41 1.82 -7.76
N PRO A 13 11.44 0.98 -7.89
CA PRO A 13 11.67 -0.14 -6.99
C PRO A 13 12.36 0.31 -5.69
N ILE A 14 12.32 -0.55 -4.68
CA ILE A 14 13.16 -0.46 -3.48
C ILE A 14 14.61 -0.72 -3.90
N HIS A 15 15.53 0.12 -3.42
CA HIS A 15 16.95 -0.01 -3.76
C HIS A 15 17.52 -1.35 -3.27
N THR A 16 18.36 -2.00 -4.08
CA THR A 16 18.85 -3.37 -3.83
C THR A 16 19.55 -3.52 -2.48
N ASP A 17 20.39 -2.56 -2.08
CA ASP A 17 21.07 -2.62 -0.78
C ASP A 17 20.07 -2.54 0.38
N THR A 18 19.10 -1.64 0.27
CA THR A 18 18.02 -1.46 1.25
C THR A 18 17.13 -2.70 1.30
N TYR A 19 16.83 -3.32 0.15
CA TYR A 19 16.14 -4.59 0.08
C TYR A 19 16.90 -5.70 0.83
N HIS A 20 18.20 -5.85 0.60
CA HIS A 20 19.03 -6.82 1.34
C HIS A 20 19.04 -6.55 2.85
N HIS A 21 18.96 -5.29 3.28
CA HIS A 21 18.82 -4.95 4.69
C HIS A 21 17.46 -5.38 5.25
N ILE A 22 16.38 -5.21 4.49
CA ILE A 22 15.05 -5.71 4.86
C ILE A 22 15.05 -7.25 4.96
N LEU A 23 15.71 -7.96 4.05
CA LEU A 23 15.85 -9.43 4.15
C LEU A 23 16.58 -9.86 5.42
N LYS A 24 17.61 -9.12 5.85
CA LYS A 24 18.28 -9.37 7.13
C LYS A 24 17.36 -9.14 8.32
N ILE A 25 16.47 -8.14 8.26
CA ILE A 25 15.45 -7.90 9.29
C ILE A 25 14.47 -9.06 9.33
N ILE A 26 13.93 -9.48 8.17
CA ILE A 26 13.03 -10.64 8.05
C ILE A 26 13.68 -11.87 8.69
N GLN A 27 14.94 -12.18 8.36
CA GLN A 27 15.65 -13.33 8.93
C GLN A 27 15.88 -13.17 10.44
N LYS A 28 16.31 -11.99 10.90
CA LYS A 28 16.64 -11.72 12.31
C LYS A 28 15.43 -11.89 13.23
N TYR A 29 14.25 -11.50 12.75
CA TYR A 29 13.01 -11.51 13.53
C TYR A 29 12.07 -12.67 13.15
N GLU A 30 12.50 -13.57 12.26
CA GLU A 30 11.73 -14.72 11.77
C GLU A 30 10.33 -14.30 11.25
N LEU A 31 10.28 -13.21 10.48
CA LEU A 31 9.02 -12.61 10.03
C LEU A 31 8.39 -13.36 8.86
N ASP A 32 7.07 -13.44 8.90
CA ASP A 32 6.29 -13.71 7.70
C ASP A 32 6.32 -12.51 6.77
N TYR A 33 6.25 -12.75 5.46
CA TYR A 33 6.33 -11.69 4.47
C TYR A 33 5.58 -11.98 3.18
N ILE A 34 5.26 -10.89 2.48
CA ILE A 34 4.94 -10.86 1.06
C ILE A 34 5.85 -9.80 0.42
N ILE A 35 6.52 -10.16 -0.68
CA ILE A 35 7.39 -9.27 -1.45
C ILE A 35 6.93 -9.31 -2.89
N ASP A 36 6.43 -8.20 -3.39
CA ASP A 36 6.00 -8.03 -4.78
C ASP A 36 7.20 -7.64 -5.66
N ASP A 37 7.37 -8.35 -6.77
CA ASP A 37 8.23 -7.97 -7.89
C ASP A 37 7.40 -7.19 -8.94
N ASP A 38 7.95 -6.99 -10.14
CA ASP A 38 7.23 -6.43 -11.29
C ASP A 38 6.14 -7.35 -11.87
N TRP A 39 6.27 -8.66 -11.67
CA TRP A 39 5.30 -9.66 -12.10
C TRP A 39 5.08 -10.77 -11.09
N ASN A 40 6.16 -11.33 -10.57
CA ASN A 40 6.13 -12.42 -9.60
C ASN A 40 6.08 -11.90 -8.16
N TYR A 41 6.05 -12.81 -7.20
CA TYR A 41 6.11 -12.46 -5.79
C TYR A 41 6.85 -13.53 -5.00
N ALA A 42 7.41 -13.16 -3.85
CA ALA A 42 7.89 -14.10 -2.86
C ALA A 42 7.00 -13.99 -1.62
N ALA A 43 6.66 -15.11 -1.01
CA ALA A 43 5.84 -15.12 0.20
C ALA A 43 6.27 -16.23 1.15
N GLN A 44 6.31 -15.90 2.44
CA GLN A 44 6.53 -16.83 3.54
C GLN A 44 5.35 -16.67 4.49
N LEU A 45 4.39 -17.59 4.36
CA LEU A 45 3.14 -17.63 5.11
C LEU A 45 2.65 -19.08 5.18
N ASP A 46 1.71 -19.37 6.08
CA ASP A 46 0.96 -20.62 6.04
C ASP A 46 0.29 -20.79 4.66
N ALA A 47 0.47 -21.96 4.02
CA ALA A 47 -0.07 -22.26 2.70
C ALA A 47 -1.61 -22.18 2.63
N GLU A 48 -2.30 -22.28 3.75
CA GLU A 48 -3.76 -22.14 3.85
C GLU A 48 -4.21 -20.67 4.07
N ASN A 49 -3.27 -19.72 4.10
CA ASN A 49 -3.61 -18.32 4.33
C ASN A 49 -4.46 -17.75 3.18
N ALA A 50 -5.65 -17.25 3.52
CA ALA A 50 -6.60 -16.66 2.58
C ALA A 50 -6.05 -15.46 1.79
N ILE A 51 -4.92 -14.87 2.20
CA ILE A 51 -4.26 -13.82 1.45
C ILE A 51 -3.78 -14.29 0.07
N PHE A 52 -3.46 -15.58 -0.10
CA PHE A 52 -3.06 -16.12 -1.41
C PHE A 52 -4.18 -16.04 -2.45
N GLU A 53 -5.45 -16.14 -2.04
CA GLU A 53 -6.60 -15.98 -2.94
C GLU A 53 -6.77 -14.53 -3.43
N ARG A 54 -6.18 -13.57 -2.69
CA ARG A 54 -6.23 -12.14 -3.00
C ARG A 54 -4.98 -11.65 -3.72
N LEU A 55 -3.84 -12.27 -3.43
CA LEU A 55 -2.54 -11.89 -3.98
C LEU A 55 -2.45 -12.23 -5.47
N ASP A 56 -2.82 -13.46 -5.85
CA ASP A 56 -2.85 -13.90 -7.24
C ASP A 56 -4.14 -14.67 -7.55
N PRO A 57 -5.29 -13.99 -7.61
CA PRO A 57 -6.60 -14.62 -7.79
C PRO A 57 -6.72 -15.38 -9.13
N HIS A 58 -5.93 -14.97 -10.12
CA HIS A 58 -5.96 -15.55 -11.47
C HIS A 58 -4.81 -16.53 -11.74
N LYS A 59 -3.91 -16.73 -10.78
CA LYS A 59 -2.76 -17.64 -10.88
C LYS A 59 -1.88 -17.33 -12.10
N LEU A 60 -1.66 -16.04 -12.37
CA LEU A 60 -0.88 -15.55 -13.51
C LEU A 60 0.58 -15.27 -13.14
N ALA A 61 0.84 -15.04 -11.86
CA ALA A 61 2.18 -14.85 -11.31
C ALA A 61 2.71 -16.19 -10.75
N SER A 62 3.99 -16.21 -10.40
CA SER A 62 4.59 -17.32 -9.67
C SER A 62 5.09 -16.87 -8.31
N CYS A 63 4.86 -17.72 -7.29
CA CYS A 63 5.58 -17.60 -6.02
C CYS A 63 7.01 -18.09 -6.22
N ILE A 64 7.98 -17.19 -6.11
CA ILE A 64 9.40 -17.46 -6.33
C ILE A 64 10.21 -17.31 -5.04
N ASP A 65 11.41 -17.87 -5.04
CA ASP A 65 12.35 -17.67 -3.94
C ASP A 65 12.72 -16.18 -3.83
N VAL A 66 12.87 -15.69 -2.60
CA VAL A 66 13.22 -14.30 -2.31
C VAL A 66 14.53 -13.85 -2.96
N ALA A 67 15.48 -14.78 -3.18
CA ALA A 67 16.73 -14.50 -3.89
C ALA A 67 16.54 -14.25 -5.40
N ASN A 68 15.38 -14.59 -5.96
CA ASN A 68 15.04 -14.38 -7.37
C ASN A 68 14.14 -13.15 -7.58
N ILE A 69 13.87 -12.35 -6.54
CA ILE A 69 13.19 -11.06 -6.67
C ILE A 69 14.18 -10.07 -7.26
N ASP A 70 13.91 -9.60 -8.48
CA ASP A 70 14.81 -8.71 -9.20
C ASP A 70 14.44 -7.23 -8.99
N THR A 71 13.15 -6.91 -8.93
CA THR A 71 12.62 -5.55 -8.86
C THR A 71 11.63 -5.40 -7.69
N PRO A 72 12.09 -5.43 -6.41
CA PRO A 72 11.19 -5.37 -5.27
C PRO A 72 10.41 -4.04 -5.24
N ILE A 73 9.07 -4.10 -5.37
CA ILE A 73 8.21 -2.91 -5.48
C ILE A 73 7.50 -2.61 -4.15
N LYS A 74 7.02 -3.67 -3.49
CA LYS A 74 6.33 -3.59 -2.22
C LYS A 74 6.75 -4.76 -1.34
N ILE A 75 6.91 -4.50 -0.05
CA ILE A 75 7.14 -5.52 0.96
C ILE A 75 6.10 -5.34 2.05
N ILE A 76 5.47 -6.43 2.47
CA ILE A 76 4.57 -6.46 3.61
C ILE A 76 5.20 -7.42 4.61
N LEU A 77 5.62 -6.88 5.75
CA LEU A 77 6.02 -7.68 6.90
C LEU A 77 4.76 -8.02 7.70
N LEU A 78 4.59 -9.27 8.07
CA LEU A 78 3.35 -9.81 8.64
C LEU A 78 3.62 -10.50 9.96
N ASN A 79 2.56 -10.66 10.77
CA ASN A 79 2.59 -11.41 12.03
C ASN A 79 3.72 -10.97 12.98
N ILE A 80 4.03 -9.68 12.99
CA ILE A 80 5.10 -9.11 13.82
C ILE A 80 4.68 -9.18 15.28
N GLU A 81 5.52 -9.75 16.13
CA GLU A 81 5.26 -9.75 17.56
C GLU A 81 5.10 -8.31 18.09
N PRO A 82 4.06 -7.99 18.89
CA PRO A 82 3.80 -6.62 19.35
C PRO A 82 5.00 -5.99 20.07
N THR A 83 5.81 -6.81 20.72
CA THR A 83 7.02 -6.37 21.44
C THR A 83 8.18 -6.00 20.52
N GLN A 84 8.19 -6.46 19.27
CA GLN A 84 9.27 -6.25 18.30
C GLN A 84 9.00 -5.07 17.37
N ILE A 85 7.74 -4.67 17.19
CA ILE A 85 7.32 -3.75 16.13
C ILE A 85 8.05 -2.41 16.17
N THR A 86 8.19 -1.78 17.34
CA THR A 86 8.91 -0.52 17.51
C THR A 86 10.38 -0.67 17.14
N THR A 87 11.01 -1.79 17.51
CA THR A 87 12.43 -2.03 17.21
C THR A 87 12.65 -2.22 15.71
N ILE A 88 11.75 -2.96 15.05
CA ILE A 88 11.80 -3.16 13.59
C ILE A 88 11.61 -1.82 12.87
N LEU A 89 10.62 -1.02 13.28
CA LEU A 89 10.40 0.32 12.72
C LEU A 89 11.64 1.21 12.90
N ASP A 90 12.29 1.21 14.06
CA ASP A 90 13.51 1.97 14.30
C ASP A 90 14.67 1.53 13.40
N GLU A 91 14.79 0.23 13.13
CA GLU A 91 15.79 -0.30 12.19
C GLU A 91 15.51 0.10 10.73
N LEU A 92 14.25 0.02 10.31
CA LEU A 92 13.83 0.44 8.97
C LEU A 92 13.93 1.96 8.77
N ASN A 93 13.69 2.75 9.82
CA ASN A 93 13.72 4.21 9.78
C ASN A 93 15.13 4.77 9.48
N LYS A 94 16.19 3.95 9.60
CA LYS A 94 17.52 4.29 9.10
C LYS A 94 17.53 4.56 7.58
N TYR A 95 16.56 3.98 6.86
CA TYR A 95 16.37 4.12 5.42
C TYR A 95 15.15 5.00 5.07
N HIS A 96 14.70 5.89 5.94
CA HIS A 96 13.54 6.78 5.69
C HIS A 96 13.71 7.71 4.47
N GLN A 97 14.95 7.90 3.98
CA GLN A 97 15.23 8.63 2.75
C GLN A 97 14.99 7.77 1.49
N GLU A 98 14.83 6.46 1.65
CA GLU A 98 14.67 5.50 0.56
C GLU A 98 13.36 4.73 0.64
N LEU A 99 12.72 4.68 1.81
CA LEU A 99 11.51 3.93 2.09
C LEU A 99 10.36 4.83 2.52
N GLU A 100 9.16 4.48 2.07
CA GLU A 100 7.89 4.89 2.66
C GLU A 100 7.33 3.69 3.44
N MET A 101 6.91 3.91 4.68
CA MET A 101 6.38 2.86 5.55
C MET A 101 5.00 3.22 6.07
N ILE A 102 4.07 2.28 5.99
CA ILE A 102 2.74 2.39 6.58
C ILE A 102 2.61 1.27 7.63
N HIS A 103 2.28 1.66 8.84
CA HIS A 103 2.00 0.74 9.95
C HIS A 103 0.81 1.28 10.73
N HIS A 104 -0.17 0.42 10.97
CA HIS A 104 -1.29 0.72 11.85
C HIS A 104 -1.03 0.07 13.19
N SER A 105 -1.12 0.82 14.29
CA SER A 105 -0.86 0.29 15.65
C SER A 105 -1.69 -0.94 16.04
N ASN A 106 -2.78 -1.18 15.33
CA ASN A 106 -3.71 -2.29 15.56
C ASN A 106 -3.46 -3.47 14.61
N GLU A 107 -2.59 -3.28 13.61
CA GLU A 107 -2.24 -4.27 12.61
C GLU A 107 -0.76 -4.59 12.81
N TYR A 108 -0.47 -5.84 13.14
CA TYR A 108 0.88 -6.31 13.44
C TYR A 108 1.71 -6.52 12.15
N ASN A 109 1.59 -5.56 11.23
CA ASN A 109 2.09 -5.59 9.88
C ASN A 109 2.77 -4.25 9.55
N ILE A 110 3.78 -4.29 8.68
CA ILE A 110 4.43 -3.08 8.15
C ILE A 110 4.44 -3.18 6.62
N ASP A 111 3.76 -2.23 5.99
CA ASP A 111 3.79 -2.03 4.54
C ASP A 111 4.99 -1.13 4.19
N ILE A 112 5.81 -1.57 3.25
CA ILE A 112 7.04 -0.89 2.84
C ILE A 112 7.03 -0.72 1.31
N THR A 113 7.31 0.49 0.85
CA THR A 113 7.53 0.80 -0.57
C THR A 113 8.74 1.73 -0.71
N ALA A 114 9.19 1.98 -1.93
CA ALA A 114 10.20 3.01 -2.18
C ALA A 114 9.67 4.40 -1.81
N GLN A 115 10.55 5.30 -1.34
CA GLN A 115 10.18 6.64 -0.93
C GLN A 115 9.45 7.39 -2.05
N ASN A 116 8.39 8.12 -1.67
CA ASN A 116 7.50 8.88 -2.53
C ASN A 116 6.63 8.02 -3.47
N ILE A 117 6.41 6.74 -3.14
CA ILE A 117 5.47 5.88 -3.85
C ILE A 117 4.17 5.75 -3.06
N ASN A 118 3.11 6.38 -3.56
CA ASN A 118 1.75 6.22 -3.06
C ASN A 118 0.72 6.48 -4.18
N LYS A 119 -0.57 6.32 -3.89
CA LYS A 119 -1.65 6.51 -4.88
C LYS A 119 -1.66 7.93 -5.48
N TYR A 120 -1.33 8.96 -4.69
CA TYR A 120 -1.27 10.34 -5.16
C TYR A 120 -0.12 10.57 -6.13
N THR A 121 1.11 10.16 -5.77
CA THR A 121 2.28 10.34 -6.65
C THR A 121 2.18 9.48 -7.91
N ALA A 122 1.52 8.31 -7.84
CA ALA A 122 1.19 7.53 -9.02
C ALA A 122 0.22 8.27 -9.96
N LEU A 123 -0.80 8.94 -9.41
CA LEU A 123 -1.70 9.78 -10.22
C LEU A 123 -0.94 10.94 -10.88
N GLN A 124 -0.05 11.61 -10.15
CA GLN A 124 0.78 12.69 -10.70
C GLN A 124 1.76 12.23 -11.79
N TYR A 125 2.19 10.97 -11.72
CA TYR A 125 3.01 10.36 -12.75
C TYR A 125 2.20 10.08 -14.02
N ILE A 126 0.97 9.58 -13.87
CA ILE A 126 0.08 9.22 -14.99
C ILE A 126 -0.52 10.46 -15.64
N PHE A 127 -0.92 11.43 -14.83
CA PHE A 127 -1.57 12.68 -15.21
C PHE A 127 -0.77 13.81 -14.57
N ASP A 128 -0.39 14.83 -15.34
CA ASP A 128 0.51 15.91 -14.88
C ASP A 128 0.17 16.46 -13.48
N ALA A 129 1.17 17.07 -12.81
CA ALA A 129 1.09 17.47 -11.40
C ALA A 129 -0.15 18.31 -10.99
N ASP A 130 -0.77 19.02 -11.93
CA ASP A 130 -1.94 19.88 -11.71
C ASP A 130 -3.29 19.19 -12.03
N VAL A 131 -3.30 17.87 -12.21
CA VAL A 131 -4.51 17.10 -12.50
C VAL A 131 -5.57 17.33 -11.41
N LYS A 132 -6.76 17.76 -11.85
CA LYS A 132 -7.94 17.85 -10.97
C LYS A 132 -8.71 16.54 -11.03
N TYR A 133 -8.91 15.93 -9.88
CA TYR A 133 -9.63 14.67 -9.77
C TYR A 133 -10.55 14.67 -8.54
N ILE A 134 -11.54 13.78 -8.60
CA ILE A 134 -12.37 13.39 -7.45
C ILE A 134 -11.87 12.00 -7.05
N ALA A 135 -11.72 11.77 -5.75
CA ALA A 135 -11.23 10.49 -5.26
C ALA A 135 -12.15 9.91 -4.19
N PHE A 136 -12.24 8.58 -4.21
CA PHE A 136 -12.93 7.77 -3.22
C PHE A 136 -11.91 6.78 -2.68
N GLY A 137 -11.90 6.60 -1.37
CA GLY A 137 -11.00 5.68 -0.68
C GLY A 137 -11.64 5.18 0.59
N ASN A 138 -11.06 4.17 1.21
CA ASN A 138 -11.63 3.52 2.40
C ASN A 138 -10.57 3.17 3.44
N ASP A 139 -9.29 3.38 3.13
CA ASP A 139 -8.18 2.92 3.95
C ASP A 139 -7.06 3.97 4.01
N HIS A 140 -6.04 3.69 4.81
CA HIS A 140 -4.98 4.65 5.09
C HIS A 140 -4.09 4.93 3.89
N ASN A 141 -3.86 3.96 3.02
CA ASN A 141 -3.11 4.17 1.78
C ASN A 141 -3.84 5.11 0.78
N ASP A 142 -5.11 5.43 1.00
CA ASP A 142 -5.87 6.41 0.22
C ASP A 142 -5.71 7.84 0.73
N ILE A 143 -5.23 8.04 1.97
CA ILE A 143 -5.28 9.33 2.67
C ILE A 143 -4.65 10.46 1.86
N VAL A 144 -3.42 10.25 1.37
CA VAL A 144 -2.70 11.27 0.61
C VAL A 144 -3.43 11.58 -0.70
N MET A 145 -3.96 10.57 -1.39
CA MET A 145 -4.77 10.77 -2.61
C MET A 145 -6.03 11.58 -2.32
N LEU A 146 -6.74 11.27 -1.23
CA LEU A 146 -7.96 11.95 -0.83
C LEU A 146 -7.72 13.41 -0.43
N GLN A 147 -6.59 13.70 0.24
CA GLN A 147 -6.19 15.06 0.64
C GLN A 147 -5.95 15.99 -0.54
N HIS A 148 -5.34 15.47 -1.59
CA HIS A 148 -4.98 16.23 -2.77
C HIS A 148 -6.08 16.29 -3.84
N ALA A 149 -7.15 15.50 -3.68
CA ALA A 149 -8.29 15.54 -4.58
C ALA A 149 -8.99 16.91 -4.53
N SER A 150 -9.56 17.34 -5.67
CA SER A 150 -10.47 18.49 -5.68
C SER A 150 -11.66 18.25 -4.77
N ASN A 151 -12.10 16.98 -4.69
CA ASN A 151 -13.04 16.51 -3.68
C ASN A 151 -12.67 15.06 -3.29
N GLY A 152 -12.37 14.85 -2.01
CA GLY A 152 -12.05 13.53 -1.45
C GLY A 152 -13.21 12.98 -0.63
N TYR A 153 -13.48 11.69 -0.78
CA TYR A 153 -14.52 10.96 -0.06
C TYR A 153 -13.95 9.72 0.62
N ILE A 154 -14.10 9.62 1.94
CA ILE A 154 -13.76 8.42 2.70
C ILE A 154 -15.01 7.56 2.88
N ILE A 155 -14.92 6.31 2.47
CA ILE A 155 -16.00 5.34 2.49
C ILE A 155 -15.87 4.48 3.73
N GLY A 156 -16.94 4.36 4.52
CA GLY A 156 -16.93 3.48 5.68
C GLY A 156 -18.31 3.18 6.23
N PRO A 157 -18.39 2.32 7.26
CA PRO A 157 -19.65 1.97 7.92
C PRO A 157 -20.20 3.10 8.80
N SER A 158 -19.35 4.04 9.25
CA SER A 158 -19.78 5.23 9.99
C SER A 158 -18.74 6.34 9.91
N GLU A 159 -19.17 7.58 10.17
CA GLU A 159 -18.29 8.74 10.23
C GLU A 159 -17.25 8.60 11.36
N ALA A 160 -17.65 8.04 12.51
CA ALA A 160 -16.73 7.77 13.62
C ALA A 160 -15.62 6.80 13.22
N TYR A 161 -15.95 5.73 12.48
CA TYR A 161 -14.96 4.82 11.92
C TYR A 161 -14.03 5.54 10.96
N THR A 162 -14.56 6.32 10.02
CA THR A 162 -13.71 7.03 9.06
C THR A 162 -12.89 8.14 9.69
N HIS A 163 -13.36 8.78 10.77
CA HIS A 163 -12.59 9.75 11.53
C HIS A 163 -11.44 9.12 12.33
N ALA A 164 -11.57 7.85 12.72
CA ALA A 164 -10.46 7.10 13.30
C ALA A 164 -9.34 6.87 12.28
N ILE A 165 -9.70 6.66 11.01
CA ILE A 165 -8.74 6.55 9.88
C ILE A 165 -8.20 7.94 9.52
N LEU A 166 -9.08 8.95 9.52
CA LEU A 166 -8.81 10.23 8.89
C LEU A 166 -9.65 11.37 9.48
N LYS A 167 -9.02 12.28 10.23
CA LYS A 167 -9.65 13.54 10.61
C LYS A 167 -9.11 14.67 9.74
N LEU A 168 -9.79 14.96 8.64
CA LEU A 168 -9.38 16.01 7.70
C LEU A 168 -10.57 16.83 7.24
N ASP A 169 -10.50 18.14 7.45
CA ASP A 169 -11.59 19.09 7.17
C ASP A 169 -12.08 19.10 5.71
N LYS A 170 -11.29 18.55 4.77
CA LYS A 170 -11.55 18.55 3.33
C LYS A 170 -12.07 17.23 2.77
N VAL A 171 -12.13 16.17 3.57
CA VAL A 171 -12.57 14.84 3.14
C VAL A 171 -13.93 14.52 3.76
N LYS A 172 -14.90 14.12 2.93
CA LYS A 172 -16.28 13.86 3.38
C LYS A 172 -16.51 12.36 3.58
N HIS A 173 -17.13 11.99 4.69
CA HIS A 173 -17.62 10.63 4.88
C HIS A 173 -18.77 10.32 3.92
N ILE A 174 -18.79 9.10 3.38
CA ILE A 174 -19.96 8.51 2.72
C ILE A 174 -20.14 7.05 3.13
N ASP A 175 -21.40 6.61 3.14
CA ASP A 175 -21.75 5.22 3.46
C ASP A 175 -21.12 4.22 2.48
N ASN A 176 -20.78 3.04 2.99
CA ASN A 176 -20.17 1.93 2.23
C ASN A 176 -21.15 1.17 1.29
N ASN A 177 -21.88 1.90 0.46
CA ASN A 177 -22.76 1.30 -0.55
C ASN A 177 -22.69 2.03 -1.91
N ALA A 178 -22.98 1.29 -2.99
CA ALA A 178 -22.91 1.81 -4.35
C ALA A 178 -23.87 2.99 -4.60
N LEU A 179 -25.02 3.05 -3.90
CA LEU A 179 -25.97 4.16 -4.03
C LEU A 179 -25.39 5.48 -3.52
N ALA A 180 -24.62 5.45 -2.43
CA ALA A 180 -23.94 6.61 -1.89
C ALA A 180 -22.90 7.19 -2.88
N ILE A 181 -22.06 6.31 -3.45
CA ILE A 181 -21.10 6.70 -4.51
C ILE A 181 -21.85 7.30 -5.71
N CYS A 182 -22.92 6.65 -6.18
CA CYS A 182 -23.74 7.14 -7.29
C CYS A 182 -24.34 8.54 -7.02
N LYS A 183 -24.78 8.80 -5.79
CA LYS A 183 -25.33 10.12 -5.40
C LYS A 183 -24.27 11.21 -5.51
N VAL A 184 -23.05 10.94 -5.03
CA VAL A 184 -21.92 11.88 -5.14
C VAL A 184 -21.58 12.13 -6.60
N LEU A 185 -21.42 11.08 -7.41
CA LEU A 185 -21.08 11.25 -8.83
C LEU A 185 -22.13 12.07 -9.60
N LYS A 186 -23.41 11.93 -9.24
CA LYS A 186 -24.49 12.74 -9.84
C LYS A 186 -24.42 14.23 -9.51
N SER A 187 -23.73 14.65 -8.44
CA SER A 187 -23.57 16.08 -8.11
C SER A 187 -22.49 16.80 -8.92
N TYR A 188 -21.71 16.08 -9.73
CA TYR A 188 -20.66 16.63 -10.59
C TYR A 188 -21.06 16.70 -12.08
N LYS A 189 -22.34 16.52 -12.37
CA LYS A 189 -22.91 16.67 -13.71
C LYS A 189 -23.20 18.11 -14.06
#